data_AF-A0A5B0S2L2-F1
#
_entry.id   AF-A0A5B0S2L2-F1
#
_cell.length_a   1.000
_cell.length_b   1.000
_cell.length_c   1.000
_cell.angle_alpha   90.00
_cell.angle_beta   90.00
_cell.angle_gamma   90.00
#
_symmetry.space_group_name_H-M   'P 1'
#
loop_
_entity.id
_entity.type
_entity.pdbx_description
1 polymer ?
#
loop_
_entity_poly.entity_id
_entity_poly.type
_entity_poly.pdbx_seq_one_letter_code
_entity_poly.pdbx_strand_id
1 'polypeptide(L)'
;MSYHDIFLTTKIITDETFRLHEGFDMALLDDKTMPPSQLLTLTVLKTEPFLNFKSRLAQSLGYSLNYFRLWTLAPQRHHQRETTTRLNKAVPENDPELS
;
A
#
# COMPACT_ATOMS: atom_id res chain seq x y z
N MET A 1 -16.62 11.91 16.09
CA MET A 1 -15.48 11.24 15.44
C MET A 1 -15.56 11.53 13.95
N SER A 2 -14.47 12.05 13.39
CA SER A 2 -14.32 12.26 11.94
C SER A 2 -14.11 10.92 11.24
N TYR A 3 -14.48 10.83 9.96
CA TYR A 3 -14.26 9.64 9.12
C TYR A 3 -12.79 9.17 9.13
N HIS A 4 -11.85 10.13 9.14
CA HIS A 4 -10.41 9.88 9.18
C HIS A 4 -9.92 9.36 10.54
N ASP A 5 -10.72 9.47 11.59
CA ASP A 5 -10.36 8.94 12.91
C ASP A 5 -10.48 7.41 12.93
N ILE A 6 -11.39 6.86 12.13
CA ILE A 6 -11.77 5.44 12.15
C ILE A 6 -11.20 4.67 10.95
N PHE A 7 -11.08 5.33 9.79
CA PHE A 7 -10.67 4.69 8.55
C PHE A 7 -9.31 5.19 8.04
N LEU A 8 -8.64 4.34 7.27
CA LEU A 8 -7.44 4.63 6.49
C LEU A 8 -7.78 4.52 5.00
N THR A 9 -7.21 5.40 4.20
CA THR A 9 -7.14 5.25 2.75
C THR A 9 -5.86 4.50 2.41
N THR A 10 -5.98 3.32 1.83
CA THR A 10 -4.85 2.45 1.47
C THR A 10 -4.79 2.28 -0.03
N LYS A 11 -3.71 2.75 -0.65
CA LYS A 11 -3.41 2.54 -2.07
C LYS A 11 -2.58 1.27 -2.24
N ILE A 12 -2.94 0.43 -3.19
CA ILE A 12 -2.27 -0.85 -3.46
C ILE A 12 -1.46 -0.74 -4.76
N ILE A 13 -0.18 -1.08 -4.66
CA ILE A 13 0.72 -1.23 -5.80
C ILE A 13 0.97 -2.73 -6.01
N THR A 14 0.69 -3.21 -7.21
CA THR A 14 1.01 -4.56 -7.69
C THR A 14 2.14 -4.50 -8.72
N ASP A 15 2.75 -5.64 -9.01
CA ASP A 15 3.76 -5.76 -10.08
C ASP A 15 3.24 -5.28 -11.44
N GLU A 16 1.94 -5.46 -11.71
CA GLU A 16 1.30 -4.96 -12.93
C GLU A 16 1.22 -3.44 -12.93
N THR A 17 0.72 -2.82 -11.86
CA THR A 17 0.64 -1.35 -11.77
C THR A 17 2.03 -0.71 -11.81
N PHE A 18 3.03 -1.37 -11.23
CA PHE A 18 4.42 -0.91 -11.27
C PHE A 18 5.00 -1.03 -12.68
N ARG A 19 4.75 -2.13 -13.40
CA ARG A 19 5.23 -2.32 -14.78
C ARG A 19 4.67 -1.26 -15.74
N LEU A 20 3.43 -0.83 -15.53
CA LEU A 20 2.77 0.19 -16.33
C LEU A 20 3.18 1.62 -15.93
N HIS A 21 3.90 1.79 -14.81
CA HIS A 21 4.32 3.09 -14.32
C HIS A 21 5.58 3.56 -15.05
N GLU A 22 5.47 4.64 -15.82
CA GLU A 22 6.58 5.23 -16.58
C GLU A 22 7.28 6.40 -15.85
N GLY A 23 6.92 6.63 -14.58
CA GLY A 23 7.46 7.71 -13.77
C GLY A 23 8.55 7.27 -12.79
N PHE A 24 8.94 8.21 -11.92
CA PHE A 24 9.88 7.93 -10.84
C PHE A 24 9.17 7.18 -9.68
N ASP A 25 9.96 6.50 -8.84
CA ASP A 25 9.48 5.63 -7.75
C ASP A 25 8.58 4.48 -8.21
N MET A 26 7.74 3.95 -7.31
CA MET A 26 6.88 2.80 -7.61
C MET A 26 5.50 3.19 -8.14
N ALA A 27 5.06 4.41 -7.84
CA ALA A 27 3.84 5.03 -8.33
C ALA A 27 3.86 6.52 -7.97
N LEU A 28 3.10 7.33 -8.70
CA LEU A 28 2.82 8.72 -8.34
C LEU A 28 1.60 8.75 -7.42
N LEU A 29 1.82 8.96 -6.12
CA LEU A 29 0.74 8.90 -5.13
C LEU A 29 -0.04 10.21 -5.02
N ASP A 30 0.68 11.33 -4.88
CA ASP A 30 0.14 12.68 -4.68
C ASP A 30 1.07 13.75 -5.30
N ASP A 31 1.43 13.58 -6.57
CA ASP A 31 2.22 14.57 -7.31
C ASP A 31 1.35 15.79 -7.70
N LYS A 32 1.88 17.00 -7.55
CA LYS A 32 1.14 18.25 -7.86
C LYS A 32 1.20 18.63 -9.35
N THR A 33 2.08 18.02 -10.11
CA THR A 33 2.47 18.39 -11.47
C THR A 33 2.08 17.32 -12.50
N MET A 34 1.96 16.07 -12.06
CA MET A 34 1.53 14.95 -12.90
C MET A 34 0.27 14.28 -12.35
N PRO A 35 -0.59 13.69 -13.21
CA PRO A 35 -1.70 12.89 -12.74
C PRO A 35 -1.18 11.70 -11.91
N PRO A 36 -1.84 11.37 -10.78
CA PRO A 36 -1.42 10.24 -9.95
C PRO A 36 -1.64 8.91 -10.70
N SER A 37 -0.86 7.90 -10.33
CA SER A 37 -1.03 6.54 -10.86
C SER A 37 -2.43 6.00 -10.52
N GLN A 38 -3.03 5.29 -11.47
CA GLN A 38 -4.31 4.61 -11.26
C GLN A 38 -4.06 3.35 -10.42
N LEU A 39 -4.35 3.44 -9.12
CA LEU A 39 -4.14 2.36 -8.16
C LEU A 39 -5.45 1.94 -7.52
N LEU A 40 -5.58 0.65 -7.22
CA LEU A 40 -6.63 0.15 -6.35
C LEU A 40 -6.54 0.89 -5.00
N THR A 41 -7.59 1.61 -4.65
CA THR A 41 -7.67 2.41 -3.42
C THR A 41 -8.79 1.84 -2.56
N LEU A 42 -8.46 1.43 -1.34
CA LEU A 42 -9.36 0.82 -0.40
C LEU A 42 -9.52 1.71 0.83
N THR A 43 -10.74 1.79 1.34
CA THR A 43 -11.00 2.24 2.71
C THR A 43 -10.86 1.05 3.65
N VAL A 44 -10.04 1.20 4.68
CA VAL A 44 -9.68 0.15 5.65
C VAL A 44 -10.01 0.65 7.05
N LEU A 45 -10.64 -0.16 7.90
CA LEU A 45 -10.84 0.20 9.30
C LEU A 45 -9.48 0.16 10.02
N LYS A 46 -9.16 1.17 10.83
CA LYS A 46 -7.90 1.17 11.62
C LYS A 46 -7.79 -0.01 12.58
N THR A 47 -8.93 -0.57 12.97
CA THR A 47 -9.04 -1.72 13.87
C THR A 47 -9.29 -3.04 13.13
N GLU A 48 -9.29 -3.05 11.79
CA GLU A 48 -9.39 -4.29 11.00
C GLU A 48 -8.12 -5.13 11.23
N PRO A 49 -8.25 -6.40 11.66
CA PRO A 49 -7.11 -7.30 11.73
C PRO A 49 -6.44 -7.44 10.36
N PHE A 50 -5.12 -7.51 10.35
CA PHE A 50 -4.35 -7.51 9.10
C PHE A 50 -4.73 -8.70 8.21
N LEU A 51 -4.94 -9.88 8.78
CA LEU A 51 -5.31 -11.08 8.02
C LEU A 51 -6.69 -10.96 7.37
N ASN A 52 -7.63 -10.25 8.00
CA ASN A 52 -8.95 -9.96 7.41
C ASN A 52 -8.81 -9.02 6.22
N PHE A 53 -8.03 -7.95 6.38
CA PHE A 53 -7.70 -7.04 5.28
C PHE A 53 -7.02 -7.78 4.12
N LYS A 54 -5.99 -8.60 4.40
CA LYS A 54 -5.26 -9.38 3.40
C LYS A 54 -6.19 -10.34 2.65
N SER A 55 -7.12 -11.00 3.34
CA SER A 55 -8.10 -11.91 2.73
C SER A 55 -9.05 -11.18 1.77
N ARG A 56 -9.57 -10.03 2.18
CA ARG A 56 -10.43 -9.19 1.33
C ARG A 56 -9.68 -8.65 0.11
N LEU A 57 -8.42 -8.26 0.29
CA LEU A 57 -7.56 -7.83 -0.80
C LEU A 57 -7.29 -8.97 -1.79
N ALA A 58 -7.01 -10.18 -1.29
CA ALA A 58 -6.80 -11.37 -2.11
C ALA A 58 -8.02 -11.64 -3.02
N GLN A 59 -9.23 -11.58 -2.45
CA GLN A 59 -10.48 -11.72 -3.21
C GLN A 59 -10.63 -10.61 -4.27
N SER A 60 -10.31 -9.37 -3.91
CA SER A 60 -10.42 -8.21 -4.82
C SER A 60 -9.46 -8.30 -6.01
N LEU A 61 -8.29 -8.90 -5.80
CA LEU A 61 -7.26 -9.08 -6.83
C LEU A 61 -7.33 -10.44 -7.54
N GLY A 62 -8.21 -11.35 -7.10
CA GLY A 62 -8.30 -12.71 -7.65
C GLY A 62 -7.10 -13.62 -7.28
N TYR A 63 -6.41 -13.34 -6.17
CA TYR A 63 -5.27 -14.12 -5.70
C TYR A 63 -5.63 -15.08 -4.56
N SER A 64 -4.87 -16.16 -4.46
CA SER A 64 -4.83 -16.95 -3.22
C SER A 64 -4.00 -16.23 -2.16
N LEU A 65 -4.42 -16.31 -0.90
CA LEU A 65 -3.76 -15.71 0.26
C LEU A 65 -2.26 -16.06 0.36
N ASN A 66 -1.88 -17.25 -0.09
CA ASN A 66 -0.50 -17.76 0.00
C ASN A 66 0.38 -17.38 -1.21
N TYR A 67 -0.17 -16.72 -2.22
CA TYR A 67 0.55 -16.37 -3.46
C TYR A 67 1.11 -14.96 -3.48
N PHE A 68 0.88 -14.16 -2.43
CA PHE A 68 1.48 -12.85 -2.32
C PHE A 68 1.80 -12.49 -0.88
N ARG A 69 2.72 -11.53 -0.74
CA ARG A 69 3.05 -10.87 0.53
C ARG A 69 2.79 -9.39 0.39
N LEU A 70 2.36 -8.77 1.47
CA LEU A 70 2.20 -7.32 1.54
C LEU A 70 3.46 -6.69 2.10
N TRP A 71 3.88 -5.61 1.47
CA TRP A 71 5.03 -4.83 1.88
C TRP A 71 4.58 -3.41 2.18
N THR A 72 5.09 -2.86 3.28
CA THR A 72 4.88 -1.45 3.59
C THR A 72 5.87 -0.60 2.82
N LEU A 73 5.42 0.59 2.41
CA LEU A 73 6.27 1.58 1.79
C LEU A 73 6.67 2.61 2.82
N ALA A 74 7.92 3.05 2.76
CA ALA A 74 8.40 4.12 3.61
C ALA A 74 9.14 5.18 2.79
N PRO A 75 9.06 6.45 3.21
CA PRO A 75 9.91 7.49 2.66
C PRO A 75 11.37 7.23 3.02
N GLN A 76 12.24 7.18 2.02
CA GLN A 76 13.69 7.09 2.16
C GLN A 76 14.31 8.42 1.73
N ARG A 77 14.97 9.11 2.68
CA ARG A 77 15.71 10.34 2.40
C ARG A 77 17.10 9.99 1.88
N HIS A 78 17.46 10.51 0.72
CA HIS A 78 18.80 10.33 0.15
C HIS A 78 19.67 11.56 0.39
N HIS A 79 19.17 12.72 -0.03
CA HIS A 79 19.79 14.02 0.21
C HIS A 79 18.83 14.93 0.97
N GLN A 80 19.31 16.06 1.47
CA GLN A 80 18.52 16.95 2.35
C GLN A 80 17.16 17.37 1.78
N ARG A 81 16.96 17.32 0.46
CA ARG A 81 15.72 17.71 -0.22
C ARG A 81 15.05 16.59 -1.04
N GLU A 82 15.64 15.41 -1.09
CA GLU A 82 15.16 14.32 -1.95
C GLU A 82 14.70 13.14 -1.11
N THR A 83 13.42 12.81 -1.24
CA THR A 83 12.79 11.65 -0.60
C THR A 83 12.20 10.78 -1.70
N THR A 84 12.49 9.48 -1.65
CA THR A 84 11.87 8.50 -2.52
C THR A 84 10.96 7.59 -1.72
N THR A 85 9.92 7.07 -2.32
CA THR A 85 9.10 6.02 -1.69
C THR A 85 9.64 4.66 -2.10
N ARG A 86 10.01 3.84 -1.11
CA ARG A 86 10.66 2.53 -1.33
C ARG A 86 9.99 1.45 -0.50
N LEU A 87 10.12 0.20 -0.96
CA LEU A 87 9.76 -0.99 -0.18
C LEU A 87 10.57 -0.99 1.12
N ASN A 88 9.89 -1.14 2.25
CA ASN A 88 10.50 -1.12 3.58
C ASN A 88 10.60 -2.53 4.17
N LYS A 89 9.46 -3.08 4.60
CA LYS A 89 9.38 -4.40 5.23
C LYS A 89 8.12 -5.15 4.80
N ALA A 90 8.26 -6.46 4.61
CA ALA A 90 7.12 -7.35 4.51
C ALA A 90 6.33 -7.32 5.83
N VAL A 91 5.01 -7.28 5.73
CA VAL A 91 4.12 -7.35 6.89
C VAL A 91 4.11 -8.79 7.40
N PRO A 92 4.52 -9.05 8.66
CA PRO A 92 4.49 -10.39 9.22
C PRO A 92 3.05 -10.88 9.41
N GLU A 93 2.77 -12.11 9.00
CA GLU A 93 1.43 -12.72 9.14
C GLU A 93 1.24 -13.43 10.48
N ASN A 94 2.32 -13.66 11.22
CA ASN A 94 2.32 -14.36 12.50
C ASN A 94 2.52 -13.40 13.68
N ASP A 95 2.35 -12.10 13.46
CA ASP A 95 2.55 -11.08 14.49
C ASP A 95 1.27 -10.97 15.36
N PRO A 96 1.35 -11.24 16.67
CA PRO A 96 0.20 -11.16 17.57
C PRO A 96 -0.46 -9.79 17.62
N GLU A 97 0.27 -8.71 17.31
CA GLU A 97 -0.28 -7.35 17.28
C GLU A 97 -1.10 -7.07 16.01
N LEU A 98 -0.99 -7.94 14.99
CA LEU A 98 -1.67 -7.81 13.70
C LEU A 98 -2.81 -8.84 13.49
N SER A 99 -2.93 -9.81 14.40
CA SER A 99 -3.94 -10.88 14.39
C SER A 99 -5.28 -10.49 14.99
#